data_AF-A0A915ETB7-F1
#
_entry.id   AF-A0A915ETB7-F1
#
_cell.length_a   1.000
_cell.length_b   1.000
_cell.length_c   1.000
_cell.angle_alpha   90.00
_cell.angle_beta   90.00
_cell.angle_gamma   90.00
#
_symmetry.space_group_name_H-M   'P 1'
#
loop_
_entity.id
_entity.type
_entity.pdbx_description
1 polymer ?
#
loop_
_entity_poly.entity_id
_entity_poly.type
_entity_poly.pdbx_seq_one_letter_code
_entity_poly.pdbx_strand_id
1 'polypeptide(L)'
;MPAMNSARTDFAMICYRGEVFIVAGSKAERSPLNSVEKFDGKNWTTEQPFWDKRAGHAVCLGLDCSQLLPKTVFKDSLTKIQNE
;
A
#
# COMPACT_ATOMS: atom_id res chain seq x y z
N MET A 1 -10.61 14.04 9.82
CA MET A 1 -9.55 13.19 9.22
C MET A 1 -8.27 14.01 9.23
N PRO A 2 -7.13 13.50 9.71
CA PRO A 2 -5.88 14.28 9.69
C PRO A 2 -5.38 14.52 8.26
N ALA A 3 -4.65 15.61 8.07
CA ALA A 3 -3.97 15.90 6.82
C ALA A 3 -2.79 14.92 6.61
N MET A 4 -2.44 14.65 5.34
CA MET A 4 -1.21 13.94 4.98
C MET A 4 0.03 14.68 5.52
N ASN A 5 1.13 13.96 5.73
CA ASN A 5 2.39 14.55 6.18
C ASN A 5 3.02 15.46 5.12
N SER A 6 2.73 15.23 3.83
CA SER A 6 3.18 16.09 2.74
C SER A 6 2.06 16.37 1.74
N ALA A 7 1.74 17.66 1.57
CA ALA A 7 0.91 18.14 0.48
C ALA A 7 1.55 17.80 -0.87
N ARG A 8 0.75 17.29 -1.81
CA ARG A 8 1.23 16.79 -3.10
C ARG A 8 0.12 16.72 -4.15
N THR A 9 0.51 16.77 -5.43
CA THR A 9 -0.33 16.50 -6.62
C THR A 9 0.21 15.31 -7.39
N ASP A 10 -0.54 14.80 -8.36
CA ASP A 10 -0.08 13.78 -9.34
C ASP A 10 0.51 12.51 -8.72
N PHE A 11 0.10 12.20 -7.50
CA PHE A 11 0.42 10.97 -6.78
C PHE A 11 -0.48 9.84 -7.25
N ALA A 12 -0.03 8.60 -7.05
CA ALA A 12 -0.86 7.43 -7.26
C ALA A 12 -1.41 6.94 -5.91
N MET A 13 -2.61 6.37 -5.91
CA MET A 13 -3.28 5.89 -4.70
C MET A 13 -3.71 4.44 -4.86
N ILE A 14 -3.60 3.65 -3.79
CA ILE A 14 -4.20 2.32 -3.71
C ILE A 14 -4.79 2.05 -2.33
N CYS A 15 -5.90 1.32 -2.30
CA CYS A 15 -6.50 0.85 -1.05
C CYS A 15 -6.24 -0.65 -0.90
N TYR A 16 -5.74 -1.07 0.25
CA TYR A 16 -5.50 -2.47 0.54
C TYR A 16 -5.81 -2.77 2.02
N ARG A 17 -6.65 -3.78 2.27
CA ARG A 17 -7.03 -4.22 3.63
C ARG A 17 -7.52 -3.09 4.55
N GLY A 18 -8.24 -2.11 4.00
CA GLY A 18 -8.79 -0.98 4.74
C GLY A 18 -7.81 0.17 4.97
N GLU A 19 -6.57 0.05 4.49
CA GLU A 19 -5.56 1.10 4.52
C GLU A 19 -5.44 1.78 3.15
N VAL A 20 -5.13 3.08 3.15
CA VAL A 20 -4.88 3.86 1.92
C VAL A 20 -3.39 4.13 1.81
N PHE A 21 -2.81 3.84 0.66
CA PHE A 21 -1.43 4.14 0.34
C PHE A 21 -1.37 5.22 -0.73
N ILE A 22 -0.55 6.24 -0.48
CA ILE A 22 -0.25 7.34 -1.38
C ILE A 22 1.21 7.23 -1.79
N VAL A 23 1.45 7.05 -3.08
CA VAL A 23 2.78 6.77 -3.63
C VAL A 23 3.24 7.96 -4.45
N ALA A 24 4.42 8.49 -4.10
CA ALA A 24 5.12 9.52 -4.85
C ALA A 24 4.24 10.76 -5.13
N GLY A 25 4.36 11.40 -6.30
CA GLY A 25 3.67 12.65 -6.65
C GLY A 25 4.63 13.85 -6.68
N SER A 26 4.09 15.07 -6.67
CA SER A 26 4.88 16.31 -6.70
C SER A 26 4.45 17.28 -5.62
N LYS A 27 5.43 17.94 -4.97
CA LYS A 27 5.18 19.14 -4.17
C LYS A 27 5.00 20.35 -5.09
N ALA A 28 4.89 21.54 -4.49
CA ALA A 28 4.98 22.81 -5.19
C ALA A 28 6.22 22.85 -6.12
N GLU A 29 6.13 23.67 -7.17
CA GLU A 29 7.22 23.88 -8.13
C GLU A 29 7.65 22.59 -8.88
N ARG A 30 6.73 21.63 -9.02
CA ARG A 30 6.96 20.33 -9.70
C ARG A 30 8.13 19.54 -9.10
N SER A 31 8.34 19.62 -7.79
CA SER A 31 9.37 18.85 -7.09
C SER A 31 8.90 17.42 -6.82
N PRO A 32 9.38 16.38 -7.56
CA PRO A 32 8.81 15.05 -7.47
C PRO A 32 9.26 14.35 -6.17
N LEU A 33 8.36 13.54 -5.62
CA LEU A 33 8.55 12.76 -4.40
C LEU A 33 8.73 11.29 -4.74
N ASN A 34 9.41 10.59 -3.85
CA ASN A 34 9.44 9.13 -3.79
C ASN A 34 8.87 8.60 -2.45
N SER A 35 8.33 9.48 -1.60
CA SER A 35 7.75 9.06 -0.32
C SER A 35 6.45 8.31 -0.53
N VAL A 36 6.25 7.28 0.28
CA VAL A 36 4.99 6.54 0.40
C VAL A 36 4.37 6.89 1.75
N GLU A 37 3.11 7.29 1.76
CA GLU A 37 2.35 7.54 2.99
C GLU A 37 1.18 6.56 3.09
N LYS A 38 0.96 6.01 4.28
CA LYS A 38 -0.14 5.09 4.58
C LYS A 38 -1.10 5.72 5.58
N PHE A 39 -2.39 5.58 5.33
CA PHE A 39 -3.46 5.94 6.24
C PHE A 39 -4.14 4.68 6.78
N ASP A 40 -4.16 4.51 8.11
CA ASP A 40 -4.76 3.37 8.80
C ASP A 40 -6.25 3.58 9.17
N GLY A 41 -6.85 4.68 8.68
CA GLY A 41 -8.19 5.12 9.08
C GLY A 41 -8.20 6.19 10.18
N LYS A 42 -7.06 6.41 10.86
CA LYS A 42 -6.90 7.39 11.94
C LYS A 42 -5.68 8.28 11.77
N ASN A 43 -4.54 7.75 11.35
CA ASN A 43 -3.24 8.42 11.30
C ASN A 43 -2.54 8.19 9.96
N TRP A 44 -1.67 9.14 9.58
CA TRP A 44 -0.76 9.01 8.44
C TRP A 44 0.64 8.60 8.91
N THR A 45 1.20 7.54 8.33
CA THR A 45 2.58 7.10 8.57
C THR A 45 3.39 7.08 7.28
N THR A 46 4.68 7.40 7.37
CA THR A 46 5.61 7.26 6.24
C THR A 46 6.07 5.81 6.16
N GLU A 47 5.96 5.22 4.98
CA GLU A 47 6.43 3.87 4.67
C GLU A 47 7.76 3.91 3.91
N GLN A 48 8.28 2.73 3.58
CA GLN A 48 9.48 2.60 2.74
C GLN A 48 9.33 3.42 1.45
N PRO A 49 10.30 4.29 1.12
CA PRO A 49 10.21 5.12 -0.06
C PRO A 49 10.36 4.27 -1.32
N PHE A 50 9.77 4.76 -2.40
CA PHE A 50 10.01 4.24 -3.73
C PHE A 50 11.47 4.52 -4.15
N TRP A 51 12.05 3.66 -4.98
CA TRP A 51 13.45 3.80 -5.38
C TRP A 51 13.71 5.03 -6.28
N ASP A 52 12.66 5.56 -6.91
CA ASP A 52 12.77 6.70 -7.82
C ASP A 52 11.66 7.74 -7.56
N LYS A 53 11.96 9.01 -7.83
CA LYS A 53 11.00 10.11 -7.68
C LYS A 53 10.14 10.22 -8.94
N ARG A 54 8.82 10.30 -8.81
CA ARG A 54 7.92 10.37 -9.96
C ARG A 54 6.57 11.01 -9.66
N ALA A 55 5.93 11.51 -10.70
CA ALA A 55 4.58 12.06 -10.68
C ALA A 55 3.85 11.66 -11.96
N GLY A 56 2.51 11.69 -11.95
CA GLY A 56 1.69 11.36 -13.13
C GLY A 56 1.74 9.89 -13.52
N HIS A 57 1.84 9.00 -12.53
CA HIS A 57 1.97 7.55 -12.72
C HIS A 57 0.73 6.81 -12.20
N ALA A 58 0.61 5.53 -12.54
CA ALA A 58 -0.39 4.63 -12.00
C ALA A 58 0.27 3.57 -11.10
N VAL A 59 -0.51 3.02 -10.16
CA VAL A 59 -0.11 1.91 -9.30
C VAL A 59 -1.16 0.80 -9.39
N CYS A 60 -0.73 -0.45 -9.24
CA CYS A 60 -1.61 -1.60 -9.12
C CYS A 60 -1.15 -2.48 -7.96
N LEU A 61 -2.09 -3.25 -7.40
CA LEU A 61 -1.78 -4.23 -6.36
C LEU A 61 -1.53 -5.57 -7.03
N GLY A 62 -0.31 -6.08 -6.92
CA GLY A 62 -0.01 -7.47 -7.25
C GLY A 62 -0.35 -8.36 -6.06
N LEU A 63 -1.42 -9.14 -6.17
CA LEU A 63 -1.77 -10.14 -5.17
C LEU A 63 -1.30 -11.51 -5.63
N ASP A 64 -0.57 -12.21 -4.76
CA ASP A 64 -0.40 -13.65 -4.88
C ASP A 64 -1.67 -14.37 -4.38
N CYS A 65 -1.95 -15.55 -4.92
CA CYS A 65 -3.06 -16.41 -4.54
C CYS A 65 -3.05 -16.71 -3.03
N SER A 66 -1.86 -16.79 -2.42
CA SER A 66 -1.68 -16.94 -0.96
C SER A 66 -2.23 -15.75 -0.15
N GLN A 67 -2.28 -14.54 -0.72
CA GLN A 67 -2.74 -13.32 -0.06
C GLN A 67 -4.26 -13.11 -0.17
N LEU A 68 -4.92 -13.88 -1.05
CA LEU A 68 -6.38 -13.90 -1.24
C LEU A 68 -7.07 -14.81 -0.23
N LEU A 69 -6.35 -15.76 0.36
CA LEU A 69 -6.92 -16.74 1.26
C LEU A 69 -7.05 -16.17 2.69
N PRO A 70 -8.21 -16.35 3.36
CA PRO A 70 -8.32 -16.07 4.78
C PRO A 70 -7.25 -16.87 5.53
N LYS A 71 -6.52 -16.22 6.45
CA LYS A 71 -5.45 -16.85 7.27
C LYS A 71 -5.90 -18.12 8.00
N THR A 72 -7.20 -18.35 8.13
CA THR A 72 -7.82 -19.52 8.76
C THR A 72 -7.87 -20.77 7.87
N VAL A 73 -7.83 -20.66 6.53
CA VAL A 73 -8.06 -21.82 5.64
C VAL A 73 -6.83 -22.74 5.53
N PHE A 74 -5.62 -22.24 5.77
CA PHE A 74 -4.39 -23.02 5.58
C PHE A 74 -4.05 -24.00 6.72
N LYS A 75 -4.63 -23.85 7.91
CA LYS A 75 -4.33 -24.77 9.04
C LYS A 75 -5.08 -26.10 8.95
N ASP A 76 -6.25 -26.11 8.32
CA ASP A 76 -7.11 -27.30 8.28
C ASP A 76 -6.73 -28.28 7.16
N SER A 77 -5.92 -27.85 6.19
CA SER A 77 -5.48 -28.71 5.08
C SER A 77 -4.22 -29.52 5.39
N LEU A 78 -3.44 -29.18 6.42
CA LEU A 78 -2.21 -29.91 6.76
C LEU A 78 -2.45 -31.05 7.77
N THR A 79 -3.52 -31.00 8.56
CA THR A 79 -3.89 -32.06 9.50
C THR A 79 -4.61 -33.25 8.85
N LYS A 80 -5.11 -33.11 7.62
CA LYS A 80 -5.75 -34.22 6.89
C LYS A 80 -4.78 -35.11 6.09
N ILE A 81 -3.56 -34.65 5.82
CA ILE A 81 -2.59 -35.39 4.99
C ILE A 81 -1.72 -36.35 5.85
N GLN A 82 -1.80 -36.28 7.18
CA GLN A 82 -1.00 -37.13 8.08
C GLN A 82 -1.76 -38.34 8.65
N ASN A 83 -2.99 -38.61 8.23
CA ASN A 83 -3.84 -39.68 8.77
C ASN A 83 -4.37 -40.68 7.73
N GLU A 84 -3.76 -40.78 6.55
CA GLU A 84 -4.02 -41.86 5.58
C GLU A 84 -2.73 -42.60 5.21
#